data_AF-A0A2V7VIZ5-F1
#
_entry.id   AF-A0A2V7VIZ5-F1
#
_cell.length_a   1.000
_cell.length_b   1.000
_cell.length_c   1.000
_cell.angle_alpha   90.00
_cell.angle_beta   90.00
_cell.angle_gamma   90.00
#
_symmetry.space_group_name_H-M   'P 1'
#
loop_
_entity.id
_entity.type
_entity.pdbx_description
1 polymer ?
#
loop_
_entity_poly.entity_id
_entity_poly.type
_entity_poly.pdbx_seq_one_letter_code
_entity_poly.pdbx_strand_id
1 'polypeptide(L)'
;VGLAAPQVHVSLRLAVIEVPASDERSIEAVPLTVLVNPVVTPVGEERLTAWEGCLSVPGLRGMVPRFARARLEARDRDGRPYIADASGFFARVIQHECDHLDGRVYLDRMDDLRTLSFLRELHRFGPDAHNEEGS
;
A
#
# COMPACT_ATOMS: atom_id res chain seq x y z
N VAL A 1 1.17 -2.77 6.68
CA VAL A 1 2.00 -3.10 5.51
C VAL A 1 1.51 -4.43 4.94
N GLY A 2 1.60 -4.64 3.63
CA GLY A 2 1.11 -5.84 2.97
C GLY A 2 2.19 -6.65 2.25
N LEU A 3 1.81 -7.86 1.85
CA LEU A 3 2.60 -8.74 1.00
C LEU A 3 1.67 -9.57 0.10
N ALA A 4 1.89 -9.49 -1.20
CA ALA A 4 1.20 -10.27 -2.21
C ALA A 4 1.99 -11.54 -2.56
N ALA A 5 1.29 -12.65 -2.81
CA ALA A 5 1.90 -13.95 -3.14
C ALA A 5 2.91 -13.89 -4.31
N PRO A 6 2.71 -13.10 -5.39
CA PRO A 6 3.70 -12.97 -6.45
C PRO A 6 5.07 -12.44 -5.98
N GLN A 7 5.12 -11.65 -4.91
CA GLN A 7 6.38 -11.13 -4.35
C GLN A 7 7.25 -12.22 -3.73
N VAL A 8 6.66 -13.37 -3.41
CA VAL A 8 7.35 -14.58 -2.95
C VAL A 8 7.33 -15.70 -3.99
N HIS A 9 7.19 -15.35 -5.27
CA HIS A 9 7.22 -16.25 -6.42
C HIS A 9 6.06 -17.25 -6.48
N VAL A 10 4.94 -16.94 -5.83
CA VAL A 10 3.73 -17.76 -5.87
C VAL A 10 2.66 -17.05 -6.70
N SER A 11 2.34 -17.62 -7.86
CA SER A 11 1.36 -17.04 -8.80
C SER A 11 -0.10 -17.30 -8.39
N LEU A 12 -0.45 -16.96 -7.16
CA LEU A 12 -1.81 -16.98 -6.64
C LEU A 12 -2.34 -15.56 -6.44
N ARG A 13 -3.65 -15.37 -6.65
CA ARG A 13 -4.32 -14.10 -6.33
C ARG A 13 -4.60 -14.02 -4.83
N LEU A 14 -3.55 -13.85 -4.03
CA LEU A 14 -3.60 -13.84 -2.57
C LEU A 14 -2.69 -12.76 -2.01
N ALA A 15 -3.20 -11.97 -1.05
CA ALA A 15 -2.41 -11.01 -0.30
C ALA A 15 -2.68 -11.10 1.20
N VAL A 16 -1.70 -10.70 2.00
CA VAL A 16 -1.85 -10.53 3.45
C VAL A 16 -1.52 -9.09 3.82
N ILE A 17 -2.24 -8.54 4.79
CA ILE A 17 -2.06 -7.17 5.28
C ILE A 17 -2.07 -7.19 6.80
N GLU A 18 -1.08 -6.54 7.41
CA GLU A 18 -1.04 -6.34 8.86
C GLU A 18 -0.34 -5.02 9.21
N VAL A 19 -0.91 -4.31 10.18
CA VAL A 19 -0.26 -3.20 10.87
C VAL A 19 -0.46 -3.46 12.37
N PRO A 20 0.57 -3.93 13.09
CA PRO A 20 0.44 -4.20 14.52
C PRO A 20 0.04 -2.94 15.28
N ALA A 21 -0.80 -3.08 16.30
CA ALA A 21 -1.17 -1.95 17.17
C ALA A 21 0.03 -1.38 17.95
N SER A 22 1.12 -2.13 18.06
CA SER A 22 2.38 -1.69 18.67
C SER A 22 3.26 -0.84 17.73
N ASP A 23 2.87 -0.64 16.46
CA ASP A 23 3.64 0.20 15.55
C ASP A 23 3.31 1.68 15.78
N GLU A 24 4.10 2.32 16.64
CA GLU A 24 3.94 3.75 17.02
C GLU A 24 4.04 4.72 15.84
N ARG A 25 4.57 4.27 14.70
CA ARG A 25 4.68 5.07 13.46
C ARG A 25 3.43 5.01 12.60
N SER A 26 2.50 4.12 12.93
CA SER A 26 1.27 3.91 12.17
C SER A 26 0.10 4.62 12.83
N ILE A 27 -0.70 5.32 12.01
CA ILE A 27 -1.87 6.07 12.49
C ILE A 27 -3.02 5.13 12.87
N GLU A 28 -3.05 3.92 12.29
CA GLU A 28 -4.13 2.96 12.45
C GLU A 28 -3.61 1.52 12.44
N ALA A 29 -4.03 0.73 13.43
CA ALA A 29 -3.75 -0.69 13.48
C ALA A 29 -4.65 -1.45 12.50
N VAL A 30 -4.09 -2.42 11.78
CA VAL A 30 -4.79 -3.29 10.85
C VAL A 30 -4.53 -4.73 11.30
N PRO A 31 -5.54 -5.47 11.78
CA PRO A 31 -5.34 -6.85 12.17
C PRO A 31 -4.92 -7.69 10.95
N LEU A 32 -4.23 -8.80 11.19
CA LEU A 32 -3.81 -9.71 10.13
C LEU A 32 -5.00 -10.14 9.25
N THR A 33 -5.05 -9.54 8.06
CA THR A 33 -6.13 -9.70 7.09
C THR A 33 -5.58 -10.51 5.92
N VAL A 34 -6.20 -11.65 5.65
CA VAL A 34 -5.86 -12.52 4.51
C VAL A 34 -6.92 -12.32 3.45
N LEU A 35 -6.48 -11.98 2.25
CA LEU A 35 -7.33 -11.66 1.11
C LEU A 35 -7.09 -12.66 -0.01
N VAL A 36 -8.05 -13.57 -0.20
CA VAL A 36 -8.04 -14.54 -1.30
C VAL A 36 -8.95 -14.03 -2.42
N ASN A 37 -8.42 -14.01 -3.64
CA ASN A 37 -9.06 -13.48 -4.84
C ASN A 37 -9.63 -12.06 -4.66
N PRO A 38 -8.88 -11.10 -4.07
CA PRO A 38 -9.41 -9.75 -3.86
C PRO A 38 -9.71 -9.03 -5.18
N VAL A 39 -10.77 -8.25 -5.14
CA VAL A 39 -11.18 -7.25 -6.12
C VAL A 39 -11.35 -5.93 -5.39
N VAL A 40 -10.71 -4.88 -5.90
CA VAL A 40 -10.78 -3.53 -5.33
C VAL A 40 -11.43 -2.60 -6.35
N THR A 41 -12.56 -2.02 -5.98
CA THR A 41 -13.34 -1.12 -6.82
C THR A 41 -13.32 0.29 -6.22
N PRO A 42 -12.89 1.32 -6.96
CA PRO A 42 -12.92 2.71 -6.48
C PRO A 42 -14.32 3.16 -6.04
N VAL A 43 -14.39 3.94 -4.96
CA VAL A 43 -15.64 4.56 -4.48
C VAL A 43 -15.54 6.08 -4.61
N GLY A 44 -16.00 6.58 -5.76
CA GLY A 44 -15.84 7.97 -6.17
C GLY A 44 -14.57 8.21 -6.97
N GLU A 45 -14.30 9.48 -7.30
CA GLU A 45 -13.21 9.89 -8.19
C GLU A 45 -12.03 10.55 -7.48
N GLU A 46 -12.20 10.89 -6.19
CA GLU A 46 -11.16 11.53 -5.40
C GLU A 46 -9.92 10.64 -5.32
N ARG A 47 -8.75 11.24 -5.61
CA ARG A 47 -7.46 10.60 -5.48
C ARG A 47 -6.58 11.38 -4.51
N LEU A 48 -5.88 10.65 -3.67
CA LEU A 48 -4.87 11.19 -2.76
C LEU A 48 -3.50 10.72 -3.22
N THR A 49 -2.55 11.64 -3.31
CA THR A 49 -1.16 11.31 -3.66
C THR A 49 -0.33 11.24 -2.38
N ALA A 50 0.39 10.13 -2.20
CA ALA A 50 1.29 9.96 -1.06
C ALA A 50 2.51 9.13 -1.45
N TRP A 51 3.54 9.18 -0.61
CA TRP A 51 4.75 8.39 -0.77
C TRP A 51 4.45 6.89 -0.61
N GLU A 52 4.84 6.10 -1.59
CA GLU A 52 4.83 4.64 -1.54
C GLU A 52 6.24 4.08 -1.70
N GLY A 53 6.43 2.89 -1.13
CA GLY A 53 7.57 2.03 -1.38
C GLY A 53 7.12 0.57 -1.41
N CYS A 54 8.00 -0.33 -1.81
CA CYS A 54 7.67 -1.74 -1.95
C CYS A 54 8.87 -2.61 -1.54
N LEU A 55 8.60 -3.77 -0.92
CA LEU A 55 9.65 -4.75 -0.61
C LEU A 55 10.31 -5.33 -1.87
N SER A 56 9.58 -5.40 -2.98
CA SER A 56 10.09 -5.86 -4.29
C SER A 56 10.91 -4.80 -5.02
N VAL A 57 10.88 -3.54 -4.60
CA VAL A 57 11.68 -2.44 -5.16
C VAL A 57 12.41 -1.72 -4.01
N PRO A 58 13.45 -2.35 -3.45
CA PRO A 58 14.06 -1.92 -2.20
C PRO A 58 14.76 -0.57 -2.35
N GLY A 59 14.67 0.25 -1.30
CA GLY A 59 15.41 1.51 -1.19
C GLY A 59 14.84 2.69 -1.98
N LEU A 60 13.82 2.51 -2.81
CA LEU A 60 13.17 3.58 -3.57
C LEU A 60 11.81 3.97 -2.99
N ARG A 61 11.43 5.23 -3.20
CA ARG A 61 10.12 5.81 -2.89
C ARG A 61 9.65 6.70 -4.03
N GLY A 62 8.34 6.80 -4.21
CA GLY A 62 7.73 7.71 -5.19
C GLY A 62 6.34 8.15 -4.74
N MET A 63 5.89 9.31 -5.21
CA MET A 63 4.54 9.80 -4.96
C MET A 63 3.56 9.11 -5.91
N VAL A 64 2.56 8.43 -5.34
CA VAL A 64 1.60 7.62 -6.10
C VAL A 64 0.17 8.09 -5.81
N PRO A 65 -0.61 8.47 -6.83
CA PRO A 65 -2.04 8.73 -6.67
C PRO A 65 -2.78 7.40 -6.46
N ARG A 66 -3.68 7.38 -5.46
CA ARG A 66 -4.60 6.26 -5.21
C ARG A 66 -5.99 6.81 -4.98
N PHE A 67 -7.02 6.04 -5.30
CA PHE A 67 -8.38 6.43 -4.92
C PHE A 67 -8.48 6.54 -3.40
N ALA A 68 -9.07 7.64 -2.93
CA ALA A 68 -9.19 7.95 -1.51
C ALA A 68 -10.03 6.90 -0.75
N ARG A 69 -10.99 6.30 -1.47
CA ARG A 69 -11.87 5.24 -0.99
C ARG A 69 -11.97 4.13 -2.02
N ALA A 70 -12.08 2.91 -1.55
CA ALA A 70 -12.33 1.76 -2.39
C ALA A 70 -13.12 0.69 -1.63
N ARG A 71 -13.93 -0.06 -2.34
CA ARG A 71 -14.62 -1.25 -1.85
C ARG A 71 -13.77 -2.46 -2.16
N LEU A 72 -13.48 -3.25 -1.13
CA LEU A 72 -12.77 -4.52 -1.21
C LEU A 72 -13.77 -5.66 -1.15
N GLU A 73 -13.66 -6.60 -2.08
CA GLU A 73 -14.36 -7.88 -2.07
C GLU A 73 -13.33 -9.01 -2.16
N ALA A 74 -13.37 -9.96 -1.24
CA ALA A 74 -12.42 -11.07 -1.17
C ALA A 74 -13.04 -12.28 -0.45
N ARG A 75 -12.26 -13.33 -0.28
CA ARG A 75 -12.49 -14.37 0.74
C ARG A 75 -11.41 -14.29 1.82
N ASP A 76 -11.79 -14.58 3.06
CA ASP A 76 -10.86 -14.70 4.17
C ASP A 76 -10.07 -16.03 4.13
N ARG A 77 -9.21 -16.25 5.14
CA ARG A 77 -8.40 -17.47 5.27
C ARG A 77 -9.22 -18.76 5.40
N ASP A 78 -10.47 -18.66 5.83
CA ASP A 78 -11.40 -19.77 6.00
C ASP A 78 -12.32 -19.93 4.78
N GLY A 79 -12.12 -19.11 3.73
CA GLY A 79 -12.93 -19.10 2.52
C GLY A 79 -14.26 -18.37 2.65
N ARG A 80 -14.53 -17.69 3.77
CA ARG A 80 -15.78 -16.93 3.95
C ARG A 80 -15.72 -15.61 3.17
N PRO A 81 -16.84 -15.09 2.66
CA PRO A 81 -16.87 -13.78 2.02
C PRO A 81 -16.38 -12.68 2.96
N TYR A 82 -15.52 -11.80 2.46
CA TYR A 82 -15.02 -10.62 3.15
C TYR A 82 -15.28 -9.40 2.27
N ILE A 83 -16.06 -8.45 2.77
CA ILE A 83 -16.39 -7.21 2.09
C ILE A 83 -16.14 -6.05 3.05
N ALA A 84 -15.38 -5.05 2.60
CA ALA A 84 -15.08 -3.86 3.39
C ALA A 84 -15.02 -2.61 2.52
N ASP A 85 -15.59 -1.52 3.01
CA ASP A 85 -15.29 -0.19 2.48
C ASP A 85 -14.04 0.34 3.18
N ALA A 86 -13.02 0.67 2.39
CA ALA A 86 -11.74 1.13 2.88
C ALA A 86 -11.54 2.60 2.53
N SER A 87 -10.88 3.34 3.41
CA SER A 87 -10.39 4.69 3.18
C SER A 87 -8.97 4.84 3.73
N GLY A 88 -8.36 6.00 3.52
CA GLY A 88 -7.08 6.35 4.14
C GLY A 88 -5.95 5.36 3.84
N PHE A 89 -5.21 4.97 4.88
CA PHE A 89 -4.06 4.07 4.74
C PHE A 89 -4.47 2.68 4.26
N PHE A 90 -5.54 2.11 4.81
CA PHE A 90 -5.99 0.78 4.42
C PHE A 90 -6.41 0.73 2.95
N ALA A 91 -7.14 1.74 2.45
CA ALA A 91 -7.48 1.85 1.03
C ALA A 91 -6.24 1.88 0.12
N ARG A 92 -5.17 2.56 0.53
CA ARG A 92 -3.92 2.60 -0.23
C ARG A 92 -3.25 1.23 -0.28
N VAL A 93 -3.12 0.56 0.86
CA VAL A 93 -2.46 -0.75 0.93
C VAL A 93 -3.20 -1.78 0.10
N ILE A 94 -4.53 -1.87 0.18
CA ILE A 94 -5.28 -2.86 -0.63
C ILE A 94 -5.12 -2.63 -2.14
N GLN A 95 -5.05 -1.37 -2.58
CA GLN A 95 -4.80 -1.03 -3.99
C GLN A 95 -3.38 -1.40 -4.41
N HIS A 96 -2.38 -1.18 -3.54
CA HIS A 96 -0.99 -1.57 -3.76
C HIS A 96 -0.83 -3.08 -3.87
N GLU A 97 -1.38 -3.84 -2.92
CA GLU A 97 -1.28 -5.29 -2.95
C GLU A 97 -2.03 -5.88 -4.15
N CYS A 98 -3.19 -5.33 -4.52
CA CYS A 98 -3.90 -5.79 -5.72
C CYS A 98 -3.14 -5.51 -7.02
N ASP A 99 -2.39 -4.40 -7.11
CA ASP A 99 -1.50 -4.16 -8.24
C ASP A 99 -0.47 -5.27 -8.39
N HIS A 100 0.13 -5.74 -7.29
CA HIS A 100 1.05 -6.88 -7.34
C HIS A 100 0.39 -8.16 -7.87
N LEU A 101 -0.87 -8.40 -7.50
CA LEU A 101 -1.63 -9.54 -8.02
C LEU A 101 -1.94 -9.41 -9.52
N ASP A 102 -1.89 -8.20 -10.06
CA ASP A 102 -2.05 -7.89 -11.48
C ASP A 102 -0.69 -7.71 -12.19
N GLY A 103 0.42 -8.04 -11.54
CA GLY A 103 1.77 -7.94 -12.11
C GLY A 103 2.30 -6.52 -12.25
N ARG A 104 1.74 -5.56 -11.49
CA ARG A 104 2.16 -4.16 -11.44
C ARG A 104 2.88 -3.86 -10.13
N VAL A 105 3.72 -2.84 -10.17
CA VAL A 105 4.34 -2.23 -8.99
C VAL A 105 3.98 -0.76 -8.90
N TYR A 106 4.25 -0.13 -7.76
CA TYR A 106 3.88 1.28 -7.54
C TYR A 106 4.48 2.25 -8.57
N LEU A 107 5.63 1.90 -9.18
CA LEU A 107 6.27 2.69 -10.23
C LEU A 107 5.35 2.85 -11.46
N ASP A 108 4.57 1.82 -11.79
CA ASP A 108 3.63 1.82 -12.92
C ASP A 108 2.44 2.77 -12.70
N ARG A 109 2.24 3.23 -11.46
CA ARG A 109 1.15 4.13 -11.05
C ARG A 109 1.62 5.57 -10.84
N MET A 110 2.92 5.85 -10.92
CA MET A 110 3.43 7.20 -10.73
C MET A 110 3.03 8.09 -11.91
N ASP A 111 2.37 9.22 -11.62
CA ASP A 111 2.09 10.24 -12.64
C ASP A 111 3.36 11.01 -13.04
N ASP A 112 4.34 11.11 -12.13
CA ASP A 112 5.54 11.90 -12.31
C ASP A 112 6.77 11.27 -11.63
N LEU A 113 7.71 10.81 -12.46
CA LEU A 113 8.96 10.19 -12.02
C LEU A 113 9.93 11.17 -11.33
N ARG A 114 9.70 12.49 -11.36
CA ARG A 114 10.53 13.46 -10.62
C ARG A 114 10.47 13.25 -9.11
N THR A 115 9.44 12.58 -8.62
CA THR A 115 9.32 12.22 -7.20
C THR A 115 10.05 10.93 -6.86
N LEU A 116 10.53 10.15 -7.84
CA LEU A 116 11.27 8.93 -7.58
C LEU A 116 12.61 9.25 -6.92
N SER A 117 12.80 8.78 -5.69
CA SER A 117 14.00 9.05 -4.91
C SER A 117 14.42 7.86 -4.09
N PHE A 118 15.72 7.76 -3.79
CA PHE A 118 16.18 6.84 -2.77
C PHE A 118 15.67 7.29 -1.40
N LEU A 119 15.19 6.36 -0.59
CA LEU A 119 14.66 6.62 0.75
C LEU A 119 15.66 7.43 1.61
N ARG A 120 16.94 7.10 1.50
CA ARG A 120 18.03 7.80 2.20
C ARG A 120 18.11 9.28 1.83
N GLU A 121 17.97 9.60 0.54
CA GLU A 121 18.05 10.98 0.07
C GLU A 121 16.75 11.73 0.38
N LEU A 122 15.60 11.05 0.34
CA LEU A 122 14.33 11.61 0.80
C LEU A 122 14.37 11.98 2.30
N HIS A 123 14.96 11.15 3.15
CA HIS A 123 15.12 11.50 4.57
C HIS A 123 16.08 12.68 4.77
N ARG A 124 17.11 12.80 3.95
CA ARG A 124 18.14 13.85 4.08
C ARG A 124 17.72 15.20 3.51
N PHE A 125 16.95 15.21 2.44
CA PHE A 125 16.64 16.41 1.65
C PHE A 125 15.14 16.59 1.35
N GLY A 126 14.31 15.66 1.81
CA GLY A 126 12.87 15.70 1.60
C GLY A 126 12.19 16.79 2.43
N PRO A 127 10.89 17.01 2.18
CA PRO A 127 10.13 18.08 2.82
C PRO A 127 10.10 17.98 4.36
N ASP A 128 10.29 16.79 4.92
CA ASP A 128 10.30 16.57 6.38
C ASP A 128 11.72 16.54 6.99
N ALA A 129 12.79 16.68 6.18
CA ALA A 129 14.18 16.50 6.60
C ALA A 129 14.67 17.53 7.64
N HIS A 130 13.96 18.65 7.82
CA HIS A 130 14.33 19.71 8.76
C HIS A 130 13.55 19.67 10.09
N ASN A 131 12.68 18.68 10.30
CA ASN A 131 11.88 18.58 11.53
C ASN A 131 12.52 17.70 12.62
N GLU A 132 13.67 17.06 12.37
CA GLU A 132 14.33 16.16 13.33
C GLU A 132 15.50 16.79 14.13
N GLU A 133 15.93 18.03 13.84
CA GLU A 133 17.00 18.71 14.61
C GLU A 133 16.49 19.39 15.91
N GLY A 134 15.27 19.09 16.35
CA GLY A 134 14.58 19.82 17.42
C GLY A 134 13.90 18.98 18.50
N SER A 135 14.42 17.80 18.88
CA SER A 135 14.01 17.09 20.11
C SER A 135 15.17 16.44 20.85
#